data_AF-A0A353CB86-F1
#
_entry.id   AF-A0A353CB86-F1
#
_cell.length_a   1.000
_cell.length_b   1.000
_cell.length_c   1.000
_cell.angle_alpha   90.00
_cell.angle_beta   90.00
_cell.angle_gamma   90.00
#
_symmetry.space_group_name_H-M   'P 1'
#
loop_
_entity.id
_entity.type
_entity.pdbx_description
1 polymer ?
#
loop_
_entity_poly.entity_id
_entity_poly.type
_entity_poly.pdbx_seq_one_letter_code
_entity_poly.pdbx_strand_id
1 'polypeptide(L)'
;MEYSENVNVRRNWEVCTRGAAATRWASMYASINKYGDIVINRVAHERLGKPDACQLLYDRERETIGLKPSRAARDNEAFPIRDRGRAGGLRIRANRLLREFGITLLETRVFNRCQLDNRGVLILDLRFSQPLARRIKRPTSLQSY
;
A
#
# COMPACT_ATOMS: atom_id res chain seq x y z
N MET A 1 56.99 6.36 35.59
CA MET A 1 56.44 5.60 34.45
C MET A 1 55.33 6.45 33.87
N GLU A 2 55.70 7.28 32.89
CA GLU A 2 54.79 8.18 32.18
C GLU A 2 53.84 7.36 31.30
N TYR A 3 52.55 7.67 31.35
CA TYR A 3 51.61 7.30 30.30
C TYR A 3 51.18 8.59 29.61
N SER A 4 51.84 8.88 28.50
CA SER A 4 51.57 9.96 27.58
C SER A 4 50.36 9.66 26.67
N GLU A 5 49.63 10.73 26.38
CA GLU A 5 48.75 10.94 25.22
C GLU A 5 47.50 10.05 25.06
N ASN A 6 46.45 10.40 25.80
CA ASN A 6 45.10 10.25 25.25
C ASN A 6 44.90 11.28 24.14
N VAL A 7 45.24 10.91 22.90
CA VAL A 7 44.89 11.68 21.70
C VAL A 7 43.37 11.71 21.61
N ASN A 8 42.79 12.77 22.17
CA ASN A 8 41.37 13.06 22.10
C ASN A 8 41.07 13.58 20.70
N VAL A 9 41.12 12.70 19.70
CA VAL A 9 40.71 13.01 18.34
C VAL A 9 39.21 13.29 18.39
N ARG A 10 38.86 14.57 18.43
CA ARG A 10 37.46 15.01 18.27
C ARG A 10 37.00 14.59 16.88
N ARG A 11 36.34 13.44 16.81
CA ARG A 11 35.70 12.96 15.58
C ARG A 11 34.48 13.84 15.33
N ASN A 12 34.49 14.56 14.21
CA ASN A 12 33.36 15.37 13.78
C ASN A 12 32.33 14.43 13.13
N TRP A 13 31.52 13.78 13.96
CA TRP A 13 30.45 12.91 13.48
C TRP A 13 29.33 13.76 12.90
N GLU A 14 29.11 13.64 11.59
CA GLU A 14 27.94 14.25 10.94
C GLU A 14 26.73 13.34 11.09
N VAL A 15 25.60 13.92 11.51
CA VAL A 15 24.33 13.21 11.60
C VAL A 15 23.81 12.99 10.19
N CYS A 16 23.74 11.73 9.75
CA CYS A 16 23.01 11.38 8.55
C CYS A 16 21.51 11.63 8.80
N THR A 17 21.02 12.80 8.43
CA THR A 17 19.58 13.07 8.37
C THR A 17 18.97 12.09 7.40
N ARG A 18 18.17 11.15 7.91
CA ARG A 18 17.31 10.27 7.11
C ARG A 18 16.34 11.18 6.37
N GLY A 19 16.74 11.66 5.19
CA GLY A 19 15.90 12.47 4.34
C GLY A 19 14.54 11.80 4.21
N ALA A 20 13.47 12.60 4.12
CA ALA A 20 12.10 12.12 3.98
C ALA A 20 11.84 11.42 2.63
N ALA A 21 12.81 10.71 2.08
CA ALA A 21 12.58 9.56 1.24
C ALA A 21 11.91 8.51 2.14
N ALA A 22 10.61 8.71 2.39
CA ALA A 22 9.74 7.67 2.92
C ALA A 22 9.95 6.48 1.99
N THR A 23 10.75 5.53 2.46
CA THR A 23 11.09 4.35 1.70
C THR A 23 9.76 3.74 1.29
N ARG A 24 9.63 3.12 0.11
CA ARG A 24 8.37 2.53 -0.39
C ARG A 24 7.58 1.74 0.68
N TRP A 25 8.28 1.19 1.67
CA TRP A 25 7.75 0.42 2.80
C TRP A 25 7.23 1.25 4.00
N ALA A 26 7.62 2.52 4.13
CA ALA A 26 7.19 3.44 5.19
C ALA A 26 5.94 4.26 4.81
N SER A 27 5.64 4.38 3.52
CA SER A 27 4.45 5.06 3.01
C SER A 27 3.24 4.12 2.93
N MET A 28 2.03 4.67 3.02
CA MET A 28 0.81 3.92 2.71
C MET A 28 0.85 3.47 1.25
N TYR A 29 0.56 2.19 1.03
CA TYR A 29 0.56 1.58 -0.29
C TYR A 29 -0.71 0.78 -0.49
N ALA A 30 -1.35 0.96 -1.64
CA ALA A 30 -2.46 0.15 -2.09
C ALA A 30 -2.35 -0.17 -3.58
N SER A 31 -2.97 -1.28 -3.99
CA SER A 31 -3.14 -1.64 -5.40
C SER A 31 -4.45 -2.35 -5.61
N ILE A 32 -5.03 -2.27 -6.80
CA ILE A 32 -6.21 -3.02 -7.21
C ILE A 32 -5.93 -3.77 -8.52
N ASN A 33 -6.32 -5.04 -8.61
CA ASN A 33 -6.21 -5.82 -9.85
C ASN A 33 -7.53 -5.81 -10.65
N LYS A 34 -7.46 -6.31 -11.89
CA LYS A 34 -8.63 -6.45 -12.78
C LYS A 34 -9.76 -7.35 -12.25
N TYR A 35 -9.49 -8.17 -11.24
CA TYR A 35 -10.49 -9.04 -10.60
C TYR A 35 -11.16 -8.38 -9.40
N GLY A 36 -10.69 -7.20 -8.98
CA GLY A 36 -11.16 -6.48 -7.82
C GLY A 36 -10.47 -6.86 -6.51
N ASP A 37 -9.32 -7.53 -6.52
CA ASP A 37 -8.53 -7.66 -5.30
C ASP A 37 -7.82 -6.34 -5.01
N ILE A 38 -8.29 -5.64 -3.98
CA ILE A 38 -7.57 -4.51 -3.40
C ILE A 38 -6.57 -5.07 -2.40
N VAL A 39 -5.33 -4.62 -2.46
CA VAL A 39 -4.26 -5.03 -1.56
C VAL A 39 -3.64 -3.80 -0.95
N ILE A 40 -3.64 -3.73 0.38
CA ILE A 40 -3.01 -2.67 1.16
C ILE A 40 -1.79 -3.23 1.91
N ASN A 41 -0.80 -2.38 2.17
CA ASN A 41 0.31 -2.75 3.04
C ASN A 41 -0.06 -2.63 4.53
N ARG A 42 0.78 -3.20 5.38
CA ARG A 42 0.63 -3.14 6.84
C ARG A 42 0.54 -1.70 7.37
N VAL A 43 1.31 -0.76 6.82
CA VAL A 43 1.28 0.65 7.24
C VAL A 43 -0.09 1.29 7.00
N ALA A 44 -0.71 1.05 5.84
CA ALA A 44 -2.05 1.55 5.56
C ALA A 44 -3.10 0.91 6.49
N HIS A 45 -2.98 -0.38 6.79
CA HIS A 45 -3.87 -1.05 7.74
C HIS A 45 -3.72 -0.52 9.18
N GLU A 46 -2.49 -0.29 9.63
CA GLU A 46 -2.21 0.31 10.93
C GLU A 46 -2.78 1.71 11.04
N ARG A 47 -2.63 2.55 10.00
CA ARG A 47 -3.21 3.90 9.96
C ARG A 47 -4.74 3.91 9.88
N LEU A 48 -5.34 2.87 9.29
CA LEU A 48 -6.79 2.65 9.31
C LEU A 48 -7.31 2.19 10.69
N GLY A 49 -6.44 1.96 11.68
CA GLY A 49 -6.83 1.49 13.00
C GLY A 49 -6.95 -0.03 13.12
N LYS A 50 -6.31 -0.78 12.21
CA LYS A 50 -6.33 -2.25 12.14
C LYS A 50 -7.74 -2.88 12.10
N PRO A 51 -8.64 -2.41 11.23
CA PRO A 51 -9.99 -2.98 11.13
C PRO A 51 -9.95 -4.43 10.61
N ASP A 52 -10.95 -5.23 10.97
CA ASP A 52 -11.16 -6.59 10.44
C ASP A 52 -11.95 -6.58 9.12
N ALA A 53 -12.69 -5.50 8.83
CA ALA A 53 -13.40 -5.28 7.58
C ALA A 53 -13.45 -3.80 7.17
N CYS A 54 -13.77 -3.53 5.92
CA CYS A 54 -14.00 -2.18 5.42
C CYS A 54 -15.30 -2.09 4.63
N GLN A 55 -16.03 -0.99 4.77
CA GLN A 55 -17.04 -0.58 3.79
C GLN A 55 -16.34 -0.02 2.57
N LEU A 56 -16.79 -0.44 1.38
CA LEU A 56 -16.28 0.04 0.11
C LEU A 56 -17.17 1.17 -0.41
N LEU A 57 -16.58 2.33 -0.63
CA LEU A 57 -17.26 3.52 -1.14
C LEU A 57 -16.76 3.81 -2.56
N TYR A 58 -17.63 4.38 -3.40
CA TYR A 58 -17.25 4.84 -4.73
C TYR A 58 -17.81 6.23 -5.01
N ASP A 59 -16.93 7.16 -5.32
CA ASP A 59 -17.27 8.47 -5.86
C ASP A 59 -17.17 8.39 -7.39
N ARG A 60 -18.33 8.48 -8.06
CA ARG A 60 -18.44 8.38 -9.52
C ARG A 60 -17.91 9.62 -10.24
N GLU A 61 -18.04 10.80 -9.65
CA GLU A 61 -17.59 12.05 -10.28
C GLU A 61 -16.07 12.15 -10.29
N ARG A 62 -15.43 11.62 -9.24
CA ARG A 62 -13.98 11.64 -9.06
C ARG A 62 -13.29 10.32 -9.39
N GLU A 63 -14.05 9.30 -9.77
CA GLU A 63 -13.56 7.93 -10.01
C GLU A 63 -12.66 7.45 -8.87
N THR A 64 -13.13 7.64 -7.65
CA THR A 64 -12.34 7.43 -6.44
C THR A 64 -12.97 6.34 -5.58
N ILE A 65 -12.16 5.38 -5.16
CA ILE A 65 -12.58 4.31 -4.25
C ILE A 65 -12.20 4.71 -2.83
N GLY A 66 -13.15 4.62 -1.90
CA GLY A 66 -12.93 4.83 -0.48
C GLY A 66 -12.93 3.51 0.30
N LEU A 67 -11.96 3.30 1.19
CA LEU A 67 -12.00 2.21 2.18
C LEU A 67 -12.30 2.81 3.55
N LYS A 68 -13.52 2.63 4.03
CA LYS A 68 -13.93 3.08 5.36
C LYS A 68 -13.77 1.92 6.35
N PRO A 69 -13.04 2.10 7.47
CA PRO A 69 -12.89 1.05 8.47
C PRO A 69 -14.25 0.69 9.07
N SER A 70 -14.52 -0.61 9.20
CA SER A 70 -15.77 -1.18 9.72
C SER A 70 -15.47 -2.38 10.62
N ARG A 71 -16.51 -2.93 11.25
CA ARG A 71 -16.41 -4.20 11.97
C ARG A 71 -17.21 -5.28 11.26
N ALA A 72 -16.57 -6.40 10.89
CA ALA A 72 -17.23 -7.47 10.14
C ALA A 72 -18.47 -8.03 10.86
N ALA A 73 -18.41 -8.07 12.20
CA ALA A 73 -19.50 -8.57 13.04
C ALA A 73 -20.71 -7.62 13.14
N ARG A 74 -20.58 -6.35 12.72
CA ARG A 74 -21.61 -5.33 12.93
C ARG A 74 -22.29 -4.89 11.62
N ASP A 75 -21.55 -4.94 10.52
CA ASP A 75 -21.96 -4.32 9.26
C ASP A 75 -22.07 -5.38 8.15
N ASN A 76 -23.29 -5.74 7.73
CA ASN A 76 -23.52 -6.74 6.67
C ASN A 76 -22.93 -6.33 5.31
N GLU A 77 -22.69 -5.04 5.11
CA GLU A 77 -22.12 -4.46 3.88
C GLU A 77 -20.59 -4.31 3.96
N ALA A 78 -19.96 -4.74 5.06
CA ALA A 78 -18.52 -4.67 5.21
C ALA A 78 -17.80 -5.84 4.54
N PHE A 79 -16.70 -5.53 3.87
CA PHE A 79 -15.86 -6.48 3.17
C PHE A 79 -14.68 -6.87 4.07
N PRO A 80 -14.49 -8.17 4.39
CA PRO A 80 -13.45 -8.60 5.32
C PRO A 80 -12.06 -8.39 4.75
N ILE A 81 -11.14 -7.93 5.61
CA ILE A 81 -9.71 -7.87 5.32
C ILE A 81 -9.09 -9.22 5.63
N ARG A 82 -8.34 -9.78 4.68
CA ARG A 82 -7.68 -11.10 4.82
C ARG A 82 -6.23 -11.02 4.42
N ASP A 83 -5.36 -11.78 5.06
CA ASP A 83 -3.97 -11.87 4.63
C ASP A 83 -3.85 -12.40 3.20
N ARG A 84 -2.95 -11.79 2.42
CA ARG A 84 -2.60 -12.19 1.05
C ARG A 84 -1.46 -13.21 1.01
N GLY A 85 -1.03 -13.72 2.17
CA GLY A 85 0.06 -14.70 2.33
C GLY A 85 1.38 -14.10 2.81
N ARG A 86 2.50 -14.83 2.59
CA ARG A 86 3.81 -14.58 3.23
C ARG A 86 4.41 -13.19 3.01
N ALA A 87 3.99 -12.46 1.98
CA ALA A 87 4.49 -11.12 1.66
C ALA A 87 3.87 -9.99 2.51
N GLY A 88 2.99 -10.31 3.48
CA GLY A 88 2.48 -9.35 4.47
C GLY A 88 1.51 -8.29 3.93
N GLY A 89 0.98 -8.49 2.73
CA GLY A 89 -0.09 -7.66 2.18
C GLY A 89 -1.46 -8.12 2.67
N LEU A 90 -2.36 -7.18 2.91
CA LEU A 90 -3.74 -7.43 3.31
C LEU A 90 -4.66 -7.22 2.12
N ARG A 91 -5.61 -8.13 1.91
CA ARG A 91 -6.49 -8.20 0.74
C ARG A 91 -7.94 -7.94 1.12
N ILE A 92 -8.61 -7.15 0.29
CA ILE A 92 -10.05 -6.88 0.33
C ILE A 92 -10.63 -7.23 -1.05
N ARG A 93 -11.72 -8.00 -1.10
CA ARG A 93 -12.37 -8.39 -2.35
C ARG A 93 -13.41 -7.37 -2.77
N ALA A 94 -13.08 -6.53 -3.74
CA ALA A 94 -13.92 -5.48 -4.31
C ALA A 94 -14.57 -5.86 -5.65
N ASN A 95 -14.67 -7.15 -5.98
CA ASN A 95 -15.31 -7.60 -7.24
C ASN A 95 -16.76 -7.09 -7.38
N ARG A 96 -17.51 -7.07 -6.27
CA ARG A 96 -18.86 -6.52 -6.23
C ARG A 96 -18.87 -5.02 -6.58
N LEU A 97 -17.98 -4.23 -5.97
CA LEU A 97 -17.82 -2.80 -6.27
C LEU A 97 -17.55 -2.58 -7.77
N LEU A 98 -16.62 -3.34 -8.36
CA LEU A 98 -16.31 -3.18 -9.79
C LEU A 98 -17.54 -3.46 -10.67
N ARG A 99 -18.29 -4.52 -10.36
CA ARG A 99 -19.50 -4.90 -11.11
C ARG A 99 -20.63 -3.90 -10.94
N GLU A 100 -20.89 -3.48 -9.70
CA GLU A 100 -22.02 -2.63 -9.33
C GLU A 100 -21.87 -1.21 -9.88
N PHE A 101 -20.64 -0.69 -9.94
CA PHE A 101 -20.36 0.64 -10.47
C PHE A 101 -19.80 0.64 -11.90
N GLY A 102 -19.74 -0.52 -12.57
CA GLY A 102 -19.29 -0.63 -13.96
C GLY A 102 -17.81 -0.28 -14.20
N ILE A 103 -16.97 -0.43 -13.18
CA ILE A 103 -15.54 -0.06 -13.24
C ILE A 103 -14.77 -1.17 -13.95
N THR A 104 -14.19 -0.85 -15.11
CA THR A 104 -13.39 -1.79 -15.90
C THR A 104 -11.90 -1.50 -15.75
N LEU A 105 -11.15 -2.48 -15.25
CA LEU A 105 -9.70 -2.41 -15.12
C LEU A 105 -9.04 -3.44 -16.03
N LEU A 106 -8.15 -3.00 -16.92
CA LEU A 106 -7.41 -3.90 -17.82
C LEU A 106 -6.22 -4.60 -17.13
N GLU A 107 -5.66 -3.95 -16.12
CA GLU A 107 -4.46 -4.39 -15.43
C GLU A 107 -4.45 -3.96 -13.96
N THR A 108 -3.41 -4.38 -13.23
CA THR A 108 -3.23 -3.96 -11.84
C THR A 108 -2.82 -2.50 -11.78
N ARG A 109 -3.58 -1.69 -11.04
CA ARG A 109 -3.28 -0.29 -10.75
C ARG A 109 -2.71 -0.15 -9.35
N VAL A 110 -1.72 0.72 -9.20
CA VAL A 110 -1.04 1.04 -7.94
C VAL A 110 -1.34 2.49 -7.56
N PHE A 111 -1.66 2.70 -6.29
CA PHE A 111 -1.96 4.02 -5.73
C PHE A 111 -0.76 4.51 -4.92
N ASN A 112 0.10 5.32 -5.55
CA ASN A 112 1.28 5.88 -4.88
C ASN A 112 0.92 7.03 -3.92
N ARG A 113 -0.26 7.65 -4.10
CA ARG A 113 -0.77 8.76 -3.29
C ARG A 113 -1.94 8.32 -2.41
N CYS A 114 -1.75 7.23 -1.66
CA CYS A 114 -2.74 6.82 -0.65
C CYS A 114 -2.79 7.88 0.46
N GLN A 115 -3.98 8.35 0.81
CA GLN A 115 -4.23 9.31 1.88
C GLN A 115 -5.46 8.91 2.68
N LEU A 116 -5.49 9.31 3.96
CA LEU A 116 -6.69 9.21 4.79
C LEU A 116 -7.42 10.54 4.75
N ASP A 117 -8.73 10.50 4.55
CA ASP A 117 -9.60 11.64 4.76
C ASP A 117 -9.74 11.97 6.26
N ASN A 118 -10.29 13.14 6.58
CA ASN A 118 -10.60 13.59 7.94
C ASN A 118 -11.55 12.64 8.69
N ARG A 119 -12.26 11.76 7.97
CA ARG A 119 -13.15 10.73 8.51
C ARG A 119 -12.49 9.34 8.64
N GLY A 120 -11.19 9.23 8.39
CA GLY A 120 -10.45 7.96 8.44
C GLY A 120 -10.71 7.03 7.26
N VAL A 121 -11.21 7.56 6.14
CA VAL A 121 -11.43 6.78 4.90
C VAL A 121 -10.15 6.79 4.07
N LEU A 122 -9.65 5.62 3.67
CA LEU A 122 -8.51 5.55 2.75
C LEU A 122 -8.97 5.85 1.33
N ILE A 123 -8.40 6.88 0.74
CA ILE A 123 -8.72 7.38 -0.60
C ILE A 123 -7.81 6.70 -1.63
N LEU A 124 -8.43 6.05 -2.62
CA LEU A 124 -7.78 5.39 -3.75
C LEU A 124 -8.30 6.02 -5.05
N ASP A 125 -7.59 7.02 -5.55
CA ASP A 125 -7.96 7.73 -6.77
C ASP A 125 -7.51 6.96 -8.02
N LEU A 126 -8.46 6.53 -8.86
CA LEU A 126 -8.16 5.76 -10.07
C LEU A 126 -7.47 6.60 -11.14
N ARG A 127 -7.69 7.91 -11.20
CA ARG A 127 -7.10 8.83 -12.20
C ARG A 127 -5.60 9.00 -11.99
N PHE A 128 -5.16 9.06 -10.74
CA PHE A 128 -3.74 9.16 -10.39
C PHE A 128 -3.05 7.80 -10.19
N SER A 129 -3.73 6.70 -10.51
CA SER A 129 -3.19 5.36 -10.36
C SER A 129 -2.27 4.97 -11.51
N GLN A 130 -1.14 4.35 -11.18
CA GLN A 130 -0.17 3.89 -12.17
C GLN A 130 -0.38 2.40 -12.49
N PRO A 131 -0.24 1.98 -13.75
CA PRO A 131 -0.21 0.56 -14.06
C PRO A 131 1.03 -0.08 -13.41
N LEU A 132 0.84 -1.22 -12.76
CA LEU A 132 1.96 -1.99 -12.23
C LEU A 132 2.74 -2.55 -13.41
N ALA A 133 3.90 -1.96 -13.70
CA ALA A 133 4.80 -2.45 -14.74
C ALA A 133 5.01 -3.96 -14.56
N ARG A 134 4.57 -4.73 -15.55
CA ARG A 134 4.71 -6.18 -15.52
C ARG A 134 6.21 -6.47 -15.54
N ARG A 135 6.74 -7.12 -14.50
CA ARG A 135 8.12 -7.59 -14.51
C ARG A 135 8.25 -8.60 -15.64
N ILE A 136 8.78 -8.18 -16.79
CA ILE A 136 9.11 -9.07 -17.90
C ILE A 136 10.16 -10.03 -17.34
N LYS A 137 9.84 -11.33 -17.25
CA LYS A 137 10.86 -12.35 -17.00
C LYS A 137 11.80 -12.26 -18.20
N ARG A 138 13.05 -11.82 -18.00
CA ARG A 138 14.07 -11.94 -19.05
C ARG A 138 14.12 -13.42 -19.44
N PRO A 139 14.02 -13.78 -20.73
CA PRO A 139 14.17 -15.18 -21.12
C PRO A 139 15.53 -15.66 -20.62
N THR A 140 15.52 -16.77 -19.88
CA THR A 140 16.73 -17.48 -19.51
C THR A 140 17.38 -17.93 -20.81
N SER A 141 18.43 -17.22 -21.24
CA SER A 141 19.24 -17.63 -22.39
C SER A 141 19.83 -19.00 -22.07
N LEU A 142 19.34 -20.03 -22.77
CA LEU A 142 20.01 -21.32 -22.85
C LEU A 142 21.39 -21.08 -23.45
N GLN A 143 22.44 -21.22 -22.62
CA GLN A 143 23.79 -21.44 -23.11
C GLN A 143 23.78 -22.82 -23.79
N SER A 144 23.84 -22.82 -25.12
CA SER A 144 24.19 -24.01 -25.90
C SER A 144 25.62 -24.40 -25.57
N TYR A 145 25.81 -25.68 -25.24
CA TYR A 145 27.11 -26.37 -25.15
C TYR A 145 27.64 -26.70 -26.55
#